data_AF-A0A1D2R6F3-F1
#
_entry.id   AF-A0A1D2R6F3-F1
#
_cell.length_a   1.000
_cell.length_b   1.000
_cell.length_c   1.000
_cell.angle_alpha   90.00
_cell.angle_beta   90.00
_cell.angle_gamma   90.00
#
_symmetry.space_group_name_H-M   'P 1'
#
loop_
_entity.id
_entity.type
_entity.pdbx_description
1 polymer ?
#
loop_
_entity_poly.entity_id
_entity_poly.type
_entity_poly.pdbx_seq_one_letter_code
_entity_poly.pdbx_strand_id
1 'polypeptide(L)'
;MTAVTLQFTGVQERIINSMIGGGIAETKSEAVRMALLNFALNTNLLSKEKFLKSLQSELKSVEMEESELQKMIENGRCRDKESQISS
;
A
#
# COMPACT_ATOMS: atom_id res chain seq x y z
N MET A 1 -3.33 0.27 15.44
CA MET A 1 -4.02 -0.55 14.43
C MET A 1 -5.46 -0.74 14.90
N THR A 2 -6.44 -0.41 14.07
CA THR A 2 -7.86 -0.62 14.39
C THR A 2 -8.39 -1.73 13.48
N ALA A 3 -8.96 -2.79 14.06
CA ALA A 3 -9.54 -3.89 13.32
C ALA A 3 -11.05 -3.69 13.16
N VAL A 4 -11.56 -3.91 11.95
CA VAL A 4 -12.98 -3.85 11.65
C VAL A 4 -13.36 -5.12 10.88
N THR A 5 -14.42 -5.79 11.31
CA THR A 5 -14.97 -6.94 10.61
C THR A 5 -16.05 -6.47 9.65
N LEU A 6 -15.88 -6.78 8.36
CA LEU A 6 -16.82 -6.43 7.31
C LEU A 6 -17.28 -7.70 6.59
N GLN A 7 -18.59 -7.78 6.35
CA GLN A 7 -19.17 -8.83 5.51
C GLN A 7 -19.48 -8.27 4.13
N PHE A 8 -18.75 -8.73 3.12
CA PHE A 8 -19.00 -8.36 1.73
C PHE A 8 -19.84 -9.45 1.08
N THR A 9 -20.89 -9.05 0.35
CA THR A 9 -21.74 -10.00 -0.38
C THR A 9 -22.04 -9.48 -1.79
N GLY A 10 -22.33 -10.40 -2.71
CA GLY A 10 -22.78 -10.08 -4.06
C GLY A 10 -21.78 -9.21 -4.84
N VAL A 11 -22.21 -8.02 -5.24
CA VAL A 11 -21.39 -7.10 -6.07
C VAL A 11 -20.13 -6.65 -5.34
N GLN A 12 -20.21 -6.39 -4.03
CA GLN A 12 -19.07 -5.90 -3.25
C GLN A 12 -17.94 -6.91 -3.21
N GLU A 13 -18.29 -8.18 -2.97
CA GLU A 13 -17.34 -9.28 -2.97
C GLU A 13 -16.68 -9.47 -4.35
N ARG A 14 -17.47 -9.37 -5.43
CA ARG A 14 -16.94 -9.43 -6.80
C ARG A 14 -15.92 -8.32 -7.06
N ILE A 15 -16.21 -7.08 -6.66
CA ILE A 15 -15.29 -5.95 -6.83
C ILE A 15 -13.97 -6.22 -6.09
N ILE A 16 -14.04 -6.61 -4.81
CA ILE A 16 -12.84 -6.90 -4.00
C ILE A 16 -12.01 -8.01 -4.66
N ASN A 17 -12.66 -9.09 -5.10
CA ASN A 17 -11.98 -10.20 -5.74
C ASN A 17 -11.36 -9.80 -7.09
N SER A 18 -12.01 -8.93 -7.87
CA SER A 18 -11.43 -8.39 -9.11
C SER A 18 -10.23 -7.48 -8.84
N MET A 19 -10.26 -6.67 -7.78
CA MET A 19 -9.10 -5.85 -7.39
C MET A 19 -7.90 -6.73 -7.04
N ILE A 20 -8.12 -7.82 -6.32
CA ILE A 20 -7.05 -8.75 -5.95
C ILE A 20 -6.58 -9.56 -7.16
N GLY A 21 -7.50 -10.16 -7.91
CA GLY A 21 -7.19 -10.97 -9.09
C GLY A 21 -6.52 -10.16 -10.22
N GLY A 22 -6.75 -8.85 -10.27
CA GLY A 22 -6.10 -7.93 -11.20
C GLY A 22 -4.77 -7.34 -10.70
N GLY A 23 -4.30 -7.71 -9.51
CA GLY A 23 -3.05 -7.18 -8.94
C GLY A 23 -3.13 -5.72 -8.48
N ILE A 24 -4.34 -5.16 -8.33
CA ILE A 24 -4.54 -3.79 -7.82
C ILE A 24 -4.31 -3.74 -6.32
N ALA A 25 -4.61 -4.82 -5.60
CA ALA A 25 -4.38 -4.97 -4.16
C ALA A 25 -3.92 -6.40 -3.85
N GLU A 26 -3.06 -6.57 -2.84
CA GLU A 26 -2.58 -7.89 -2.41
C GLU A 26 -3.56 -8.55 -1.44
N THR A 27 -4.27 -7.74 -0.64
CA THR A 27 -5.18 -8.23 0.40
C THR A 27 -6.55 -7.56 0.34
N LYS A 28 -7.57 -8.22 0.92
CA LYS A 28 -8.92 -7.63 1.06
C LYS A 28 -8.88 -6.31 1.85
N SER A 29 -8.10 -6.26 2.92
CA SER A 29 -7.94 -5.06 3.74
C SER A 29 -7.32 -3.90 2.95
N GLU A 30 -6.36 -4.19 2.09
CA GLU A 30 -5.77 -3.20 1.20
C GLU A 30 -6.76 -2.72 0.15
N ALA A 31 -7.48 -3.63 -0.51
CA ALA A 31 -8.52 -3.29 -1.47
C ALA A 31 -9.56 -2.33 -0.88
N VAL A 32 -9.98 -2.58 0.37
CA VAL A 32 -10.90 -1.69 1.11
C VAL A 32 -10.28 -0.31 1.35
N ARG A 33 -9.02 -0.24 1.82
CA ARG A 33 -8.34 1.05 2.03
C ARG A 33 -8.22 1.85 0.74
N MET A 34 -7.88 1.19 -0.37
CA MET A 34 -7.80 1.83 -1.69
C MET A 34 -9.16 2.33 -2.16
N ALA A 35 -10.23 1.53 -1.98
CA ALA A 35 -11.58 1.92 -2.35
C ALA A 35 -12.05 3.15 -1.55
N LEU A 36 -11.77 3.21 -0.24
CA LEU A 36 -12.07 4.37 0.60
C LEU A 36 -11.30 5.62 0.16
N LEU A 37 -10.00 5.47 -0.13
CA LEU A 37 -9.19 6.59 -0.61
C LEU A 37 -9.71 7.11 -1.96
N ASN A 38 -10.01 6.21 -2.90
CA ASN A 38 -10.56 6.57 -4.19
C ASN A 38 -11.93 7.26 -4.06
N PHE A 39 -12.80 6.77 -3.17
CA PHE A 39 -14.07 7.43 -2.86
C PHE A 39 -13.87 8.84 -2.34
N ALA A 40 -12.97 9.03 -1.36
CA ALA A 40 -12.71 10.34 -0.76
C ALA A 40 -12.15 11.36 -1.77
N LEU A 41 -11.29 10.92 -2.69
CA LEU A 41 -10.75 11.76 -3.76
C LEU A 41 -11.82 12.14 -4.78
N ASN A 42 -12.65 11.19 -5.22
CA ASN A 42 -13.66 11.43 -6.26
C ASN A 42 -14.86 12.23 -5.76
N THR A 43 -15.13 12.21 -4.46
CA THR A 43 -16.20 13.00 -3.83
C THR A 43 -15.73 14.37 -3.33
N ASN A 44 -14.45 14.70 -3.54
CA ASN A 44 -13.83 15.91 -2.99
C ASN A 44 -13.90 16.02 -1.45
N LEU A 45 -14.24 14.92 -0.74
CA LEU A 45 -14.14 14.83 0.71
C LEU A 45 -12.69 15.00 1.17
N LEU A 46 -11.75 14.61 0.31
CA LEU A 46 -10.32 14.81 0.51
C LEU A 46 -9.73 15.57 -0.69
N SER A 47 -9.20 16.76 -0.43
CA SER A 47 -8.44 17.50 -1.44
C SER A 47 -7.15 16.74 -1.76
N LYS A 48 -6.96 16.39 -3.04
CA LYS A 48 -5.75 15.72 -3.54
C LYS A 48 -4.49 16.47 -3.14
N GLU A 49 -4.50 17.80 -3.23
CA GLU A 49 -3.34 18.62 -2.88
C GLU A 49 -3.02 18.54 -1.38
N LYS A 50 -4.04 18.64 -0.52
CA LYS A 50 -3.86 18.53 0.93
C LYS A 50 -3.38 17.13 1.34
N PHE A 51 -3.91 16.09 0.70
CA PHE A 51 -3.48 14.71 0.93
C PHE A 51 -2.04 14.46 0.51
N LEU A 52 -1.62 14.97 -0.64
CA LEU A 52 -0.23 14.86 -1.07
C LEU A 52 0.72 15.63 -0.13
N LYS A 53 0.30 16.81 0.35
CA LYS A 53 1.05 17.57 1.34
C LYS A 53 1.17 16.81 2.67
N SER A 54 0.11 16.16 3.14
CA SER A 54 0.17 15.37 4.38
C SER A 54 1.06 14.13 4.24
N LEU A 55 0.97 13.42 3.12
CA LEU A 55 1.88 12.30 2.80
C LEU A 55 3.34 12.77 2.77
N GLN A 56 3.63 13.90 2.13
CA GLN A 56 4.98 14.45 2.09
C GLN A 56 5.48 14.84 3.49
N SER A 57 4.65 15.39 4.36
CA SER A 57 5.06 15.71 5.73
C SER A 57 5.31 14.45 6.56
N GLU A 58 4.50 13.40 6.41
CA GLU A 58 4.70 12.13 7.09
C GLU A 58 5.96 11.42 6.60
N LEU A 59 6.22 11.43 5.29
CA LEU A 59 7.44 10.86 4.71
C LEU A 59 8.70 11.64 5.08
N LYS A 60 8.62 12.98 5.17
CA LYS A 60 9.73 13.82 5.65
C LYS A 60 10.04 13.61 7.13
N SER A 61 9.05 13.17 7.92
CA SER A 61 9.27 12.80 9.32
C SER A 61 9.87 11.41 9.50
N VAL A 62 10.03 10.64 8.42
CA VAL A 62 10.87 9.43 8.43
C VAL A 62 12.31 9.87 8.22
N GLU A 63 12.91 10.42 9.27
CA GLU A 63 14.38 10.45 9.38
C GLU A 63 14.84 8.99 9.54
N MET A 64 15.14 8.34 8.42
CA MET A 64 15.84 7.06 8.46
C MET A 64 17.30 7.34 8.78
N GLU A 65 17.78 6.75 9.87
CA GLU A 65 19.21 6.74 10.17
C GLU A 65 19.96 6.10 8.99
N GLU A 66 21.10 6.68 8.62
CA GLU A 66 21.90 6.22 7.48
C GLU A 66 22.24 4.72 7.57
N SER A 67 22.39 4.22 8.80
CA SER A 67 22.62 2.81 9.11
C SER A 67 21.46 1.88 8.74
N GLU A 68 20.21 2.36 8.78
CA GLU A 68 19.03 1.58 8.38
C GLU A 68 18.90 1.53 6.86
N LEU A 69 19.20 2.63 6.18
CA LEU A 69 19.30 2.70 4.72
C LEU A 69 20.37 1.74 4.19
N GLN A 70 21.55 1.71 4.80
CA GLN A 70 22.62 0.79 4.42
C GLN A 70 22.20 -0.68 4.58
N LYS A 71 21.55 -1.04 5.69
CA LYS A 71 21.01 -2.40 5.90
C LYS A 71 19.97 -2.78 4.85
N MET A 72 19.08 -1.86 4.47
CA MET A 72 18.08 -2.13 3.43
C MET A 72 18.73 -2.34 2.05
N ILE A 73 19.77 -1.56 1.73
CA ILE A 73 20.54 -1.72 0.48
C ILE A 73 21.27 -3.07 0.46
N GLU A 74 21.94 -3.45 1.56
CA GLU A 74 22.61 -4.75 1.68
C GLU A 74 21.63 -5.92 1.57
N ASN A 75 20.48 -5.84 2.24
CA ASN A 75 19.43 -6.86 2.19
C ASN A 75 18.74 -6.93 0.80
N GLY A 76 18.67 -5.82 0.07
CA GLY A 76 18.25 -5.81 -1.33
C GLY A 76 19.27 -6.53 -2.23
N ARG A 77 20.56 -6.24 -2.04
CA ARG A 77 21.67 -6.83 -2.80
C ARG A 77 21.86 -8.33 -2.59
N CYS A 78 21.47 -8.87 -1.43
CA CYS A 78 21.50 -10.31 -1.17
C CYS A 78 20.44 -11.09 -1.96
N ARG A 79 19.26 -10.50 -2.21
CA ARG A 79 18.18 -11.16 -2.98
C ARG A 79 18.51 -11.35 -4.47
N ASP A 80 19.32 -10.45 -5.03
CA ASP A 80 19.77 -10.56 -6.42
C ASP A 80 20.82 -11.67 -6.62
N LYS A 81 21.57 -12.03 -5.56
CA LYS A 81 22.60 -13.08 -5.62
C LYS A 81 22.02 -14.49 -5.53
N GLU A 82 20.92 -14.68 -4.80
CA GLU A 82 20.25 -15.99 -4.72
C GLU A 82 19.53 -16.36 -6.03
N SER A 83 19.07 -15.38 -6.81
CA SER A 83 18.46 -15.63 -8.12
C SER A 83 19.46 -16.02 -9.21
N GLN A 84 20.77 -15.78 -9.03
CA GLN A 84 21.82 -16.14 -10.00
C GLN A 84 22.49 -17.49 -9.72
N ILE A 85 22.22 -18.13 -8.59
CA ILE A 85 22.83 -19.42 -8.20
C ILE A 85 21.88 -20.61 -8.49
N SER A 86 20.62 -20.36 -8.86
CA SER A 86 19.63 -21.40 -9.22
C SER A 86 19.27 -21.46 -10.72
N SER A 87 20.16 -21.03 -11.62
CA SER A 87 20.02 -21.21 -13.08
C SER A 87 21.09 -22.14 -13.63
#